data_AF-A0A1Q5GMU1-F1
#
_entry.id   AF-A0A1Q5GMU1-F1
#
_cell.length_a   1.000
_cell.length_b   1.000
_cell.length_c   1.000
_cell.angle_alpha   90.00
_cell.angle_beta   90.00
_cell.angle_gamma   90.00
#
_symmetry.space_group_name_H-M   'P 1'
#
loop_
_entity.id
_entity.type
_entity.pdbx_description
1 polymer ?
#
loop_
_entity_poly.entity_id
_entity_poly.type
_entity_poly.pdbx_seq_one_letter_code
_entity_poly.pdbx_strand_id
1 'polypeptide(L)'
;MDVLNGVNAAELPVAATLADGTGALGLALPLVGLAVVALLIGGFILTKRKHDAEPPPPQPHEQPEKPEQRTHIEQRDPHSSDQFPADGHALSPYELKDHGNGPLPPDEEQPRG
;
A
#
# COMPACT_ATOMS: atom_id res chain seq x y z
N MET A 1 -26.07 -28.00 40.54
CA MET A 1 -25.68 -27.62 39.17
C MET A 1 -25.55 -26.11 39.19
N ASP A 2 -24.39 -25.62 39.62
CA ASP A 2 -24.16 -24.21 39.93
C ASP A 2 -23.19 -23.64 38.90
N VAL A 3 -23.75 -23.08 37.82
CA VAL A 3 -23.01 -22.51 36.68
C VAL A 3 -22.76 -20.99 36.84
N LEU A 4 -22.71 -20.49 38.07
CA LEU A 4 -22.60 -19.06 38.37
C LEU A 4 -21.23 -18.65 38.95
N ASN A 5 -20.16 -19.34 38.56
CA ASN A 5 -18.79 -18.99 38.99
C ASN A 5 -18.07 -18.00 38.04
N GLY A 6 -18.82 -17.29 37.18
CA GLY A 6 -18.28 -16.44 36.11
C GLY A 6 -18.05 -14.96 36.46
N VAL A 7 -18.32 -14.52 37.70
CA VAL A 7 -18.26 -13.09 38.07
C VAL A 7 -16.91 -12.69 38.70
N ASN A 8 -16.04 -13.65 39.03
CA ASN A 8 -14.80 -13.37 39.76
C ASN A 8 -13.55 -13.13 38.89
N ALA A 9 -13.70 -12.97 37.57
CA ALA A 9 -12.57 -12.62 36.69
C ALA A 9 -12.35 -11.10 36.53
N ALA A 10 -13.22 -10.26 37.11
CA ALA A 10 -13.28 -8.83 36.82
C ALA A 10 -13.03 -7.90 38.02
N GLU A 11 -12.60 -8.42 39.17
CA GLU A 11 -12.14 -7.58 40.29
C GLU A 11 -10.62 -7.74 40.43
N LEU A 12 -9.88 -7.39 39.36
CA LEU A 12 -8.50 -6.97 39.56
C LEU A 12 -8.55 -5.79 40.56
N PRO A 13 -7.62 -5.66 41.53
CA PRO A 13 -7.62 -4.61 42.55
C PRO A 13 -7.24 -3.25 41.94
N VAL A 14 -7.81 -2.91 40.80
CA VAL A 14 -7.66 -1.66 40.06
C VAL A 14 -8.11 -0.51 40.97
N ALA A 15 -9.24 -0.65 41.68
CA ALA A 15 -9.71 0.39 42.59
C ALA A 15 -8.75 0.67 43.76
N ALA A 16 -8.10 -0.37 44.31
CA ALA A 16 -7.15 -0.22 45.41
C ALA A 16 -5.80 0.34 44.94
N THR A 17 -5.34 -0.06 43.75
CA THR A 17 -4.10 0.46 43.13
C THR A 17 -4.26 1.89 42.61
N LEU A 18 -5.46 2.31 42.20
CA LEU A 18 -5.73 3.69 41.77
C LEU A 18 -5.78 4.70 42.94
N ALA A 19 -6.09 4.26 44.16
CA ALA A 19 -6.15 5.12 45.36
C ALA A 19 -4.78 5.47 45.94
N ASP A 20 -3.77 4.63 45.71
CA ASP A 20 -2.38 4.86 46.10
C ASP A 20 -1.62 5.38 44.86
N GLY A 21 -1.58 6.70 44.68
CA GLY A 21 -1.19 7.37 43.42
C GLY A 21 0.18 6.98 42.84
N THR A 22 1.03 6.30 43.60
CA THR A 22 2.31 5.75 43.16
C THR A 22 2.20 4.34 42.56
N GLY A 23 1.28 3.49 43.05
CA GLY A 23 1.04 2.14 42.52
C GLY A 23 0.28 2.13 41.19
N ALA A 24 -0.65 3.09 41.03
CA ALA A 24 -1.45 3.28 39.81
C ALA A 24 -0.58 3.48 38.55
N LEU A 25 0.42 4.34 38.64
CA LEU A 25 1.29 4.68 37.51
C LEU A 25 2.22 3.51 37.13
N GLY A 26 2.62 2.69 38.10
CA GLY A 26 3.51 1.55 37.89
C GLY A 26 2.91 0.45 37.00
N LEU A 27 1.59 0.23 37.07
CA LEU A 27 0.89 -0.77 36.24
C LEU A 27 0.21 -0.16 35.01
N ALA A 28 -0.20 1.11 35.05
CA ALA A 28 -0.83 1.75 33.90
C ALA A 28 0.12 1.85 32.70
N LEU A 29 1.39 2.22 32.93
CA LEU A 29 2.38 2.41 31.86
C LEU A 29 2.64 1.15 31.03
N PRO A 30 2.92 -0.04 31.62
CA PRO A 30 3.11 -1.26 30.84
C PRO A 30 1.83 -1.73 30.14
N LEU A 31 0.65 -1.51 30.73
CA LEU A 31 -0.63 -1.85 30.10
C LEU A 31 -0.90 -0.98 28.87
N VAL A 32 -0.63 0.33 28.95
CA VAL A 32 -0.73 1.24 27.81
C VAL A 32 0.28 0.82 26.73
N GLY A 33 1.52 0.51 27.11
CA GLY A 33 2.52 -0.01 26.17
C GLY A 33 2.05 -1.28 25.46
N LEU A 34 1.50 -2.24 26.20
CA LEU A 34 0.97 -3.48 25.63
C LEU A 34 -0.23 -3.22 24.71
N ALA A 35 -1.11 -2.29 25.07
CA ALA A 35 -2.25 -1.91 24.24
C ALA A 35 -1.79 -1.29 22.91
N VAL A 36 -0.77 -0.42 22.93
CA VAL A 36 -0.18 0.14 21.72
C VAL A 36 0.44 -0.95 20.85
N VAL A 37 1.21 -1.86 21.43
CA VAL A 37 1.81 -2.99 20.70
C VAL A 37 0.73 -3.88 20.06
N ALA A 38 -0.33 -4.20 20.80
CA ALA A 38 -1.43 -5.00 20.28
C ALA A 38 -2.15 -4.30 19.11
N LEU A 39 -2.36 -2.98 19.21
CA LEU A 39 -2.94 -2.17 18.13
C LEU A 39 -2.06 -2.18 16.87
N LEU A 40 -0.75 -2.02 17.02
CA LEU A 40 0.19 -2.05 15.89
C LEU A 40 0.23 -3.43 15.22
N ILE A 41 0.30 -4.50 16.00
CA ILE A 41 0.27 -5.88 15.49
C ILE A 41 -1.06 -6.14 14.77
N GLY A 42 -2.19 -5.74 15.36
CA GLY A 42 -3.50 -5.87 14.76
C GLY A 42 -3.58 -5.15 13.40
N GLY A 43 -3.15 -3.89 13.33
CA GLY A 43 -3.13 -3.12 12.08
C GLY A 43 -2.25 -3.76 11.00
N PHE A 44 -1.08 -4.26 11.38
CA PHE A 44 -0.19 -4.98 10.47
C PHE A 44 -0.83 -6.25 9.92
N ILE A 45 -1.42 -7.09 10.78
CA ILE A 45 -2.09 -8.33 10.37
C ILE A 45 -3.27 -8.04 9.45
N LEU A 46 -4.09 -7.02 9.75
CA LEU A 46 -5.22 -6.63 8.90
C LEU A 46 -4.76 -6.18 7.51
N THR A 47 -3.67 -5.41 7.45
CA THR A 47 -3.08 -4.93 6.19
C THR A 47 -2.52 -6.08 5.38
N LYS A 48 -1.74 -6.97 6.01
CA LYS A 48 -1.19 -8.17 5.38
C LYS A 48 -2.30 -9.06 4.83
N ARG A 49 -3.36 -9.32 5.60
CA ARG A 49 -4.48 -10.17 5.16
C ARG A 49 -5.20 -9.60 3.94
N LYS A 50 -5.27 -8.27 3.81
CA LYS A 50 -5.85 -7.63 2.61
C LYS A 50 -4.95 -7.82 1.39
N HIS A 51 -3.64 -7.66 1.54
CA HIS A 51 -2.67 -7.85 0.45
C HIS A 51 -2.55 -9.33 0.03
N ASP A 52 -2.62 -10.26 0.98
CA ASP A 52 -2.57 -11.70 0.68
C ASP A 52 -3.85 -12.19 -0.05
N ALA A 53 -4.92 -11.40 -0.07
CA ALA A 53 -6.13 -11.67 -0.85
C ALA A 53 -6.02 -11.21 -2.31
N GLU A 54 -4.96 -10.48 -2.67
CA GLU A 54 -4.69 -10.12 -4.05
C GLU A 54 -4.18 -11.35 -4.81
N PRO A 55 -4.58 -11.53 -6.09
CA PRO A 55 -4.07 -12.63 -6.89
C PRO A 55 -2.54 -12.52 -7.03
N PRO A 56 -1.82 -13.66 -7.11
CA PRO A 56 -0.38 -13.63 -7.34
C PRO A 56 -0.07 -12.88 -8.64
N PRO A 57 1.12 -12.24 -8.75
CA PRO A 57 1.56 -11.68 -10.01
C PRO A 57 1.44 -12.71 -11.14
N PRO A 58 1.00 -12.30 -12.33
CA PRO A 58 0.80 -13.22 -13.44
C PRO A 58 2.12 -13.91 -13.78
N GLN A 59 2.04 -15.21 -14.03
CA GLN A 59 3.18 -16.00 -14.44
C GLN A 59 3.61 -15.62 -15.86
N PRO A 60 4.88 -15.81 -16.25
CA PRO A 60 5.34 -15.46 -17.59
C PRO A 60 4.54 -16.11 -18.72
N HIS A 61 4.00 -17.31 -18.48
CA HIS A 61 3.15 -18.03 -19.44
C HIS A 61 1.68 -17.60 -19.42
N GLU A 62 1.25 -16.85 -18.40
CA GLU A 62 -0.05 -16.19 -18.34
C GLU A 62 0.00 -14.82 -19.02
N GLN A 63 1.17 -14.40 -19.50
CA GLN A 63 1.28 -13.17 -20.29
C GLN A 63 0.42 -13.30 -21.55
N PRO A 64 -0.28 -12.22 -21.94
CA PRO A 64 -1.04 -12.21 -23.18
C PRO A 64 -0.11 -12.52 -24.35
N GLU A 65 -0.51 -13.47 -25.20
CA GLU A 65 0.22 -13.71 -26.44
C GLU A 65 0.18 -12.46 -27.31
N LYS A 66 1.31 -12.18 -27.96
CA LYS A 66 1.40 -11.08 -28.91
C LYS A 66 0.40 -11.34 -30.04
N PRO A 67 -0.53 -10.41 -30.33
CA PRO A 67 -1.50 -10.61 -31.40
C PRO A 67 -0.79 -10.75 -32.77
N GLU A 68 -1.37 -11.57 -33.67
CA GLU A 68 -0.82 -11.82 -35.01
C GLU A 68 -0.61 -10.53 -35.81
N GLN A 69 -1.46 -9.53 -35.58
CA GLN A 69 -1.38 -8.23 -36.21
C GLN A 69 -1.47 -7.14 -35.14
N ARG A 70 -0.74 -6.04 -35.36
CA ARG A 70 -0.87 -4.84 -34.54
C ARG A 70 -2.31 -4.33 -34.67
N THR A 71 -3.07 -4.31 -33.58
CA THR A 71 -4.47 -3.81 -33.57
C THR A 71 -4.54 -2.31 -33.80
N HIS A 72 -3.43 -1.60 -33.58
CA HIS A 72 -3.27 -0.18 -33.82
C HIS A 72 -1.85 0.12 -34.31
N ILE A 73 -1.71 1.10 -35.21
CA ILE A 73 -0.41 1.68 -35.54
C ILE A 73 -0.11 2.68 -34.43
N GLU A 74 0.89 2.41 -33.59
CA GLU A 74 1.47 3.45 -32.74
C GLU A 74 1.92 4.58 -33.67
N GLN A 75 1.13 5.65 -33.72
CA GLN A 75 1.53 6.85 -34.41
C GLN A 75 2.69 7.41 -33.62
N ARG A 76 3.91 7.28 -34.16
CA ARG A 76 5.08 7.92 -33.58
C ARG A 76 4.78 9.40 -33.58
N ASP A 77 4.43 9.94 -32.42
CA ASP A 77 4.19 11.36 -32.26
C ASP A 77 5.50 12.07 -32.65
N PRO A 78 5.53 12.79 -33.78
CA PRO A 78 6.74 13.50 -34.19
C PRO A 78 7.09 14.64 -33.22
N HIS A 79 6.17 15.00 -32.31
CA HIS A 79 6.35 15.98 -31.25
C HIS A 79 6.69 15.36 -29.91
N SER A 80 6.84 14.03 -29.82
CA SER A 80 7.41 13.42 -28.62
C SER A 80 8.85 13.91 -28.48
N SER A 81 9.05 14.87 -27.58
CA SER A 81 10.35 15.39 -27.17
C SER A 81 11.19 14.33 -26.42
N ASP A 82 10.67 13.11 -26.30
CA ASP A 82 11.22 11.94 -25.63
C ASP A 82 12.40 11.35 -26.44
N GLN A 83 13.40 12.16 -26.72
CA GLN A 83 14.64 11.75 -27.36
C GLN A 83 15.64 11.36 -26.28
N PHE A 84 15.98 10.07 -26.24
CA PHE A 84 17.07 9.60 -25.37
C PHE A 84 18.42 10.17 -25.83
N PRO A 85 19.38 10.36 -24.89
CA PRO A 85 20.71 10.83 -25.22
C PRO A 85 21.39 9.97 -26.29
N ALA A 86 22.00 10.64 -27.29
CA ALA A 86 22.61 9.99 -28.45
C ALA A 86 23.88 9.18 -28.13
N ASP A 87 24.49 9.44 -26.98
CA ASP A 87 25.64 8.72 -26.43
C ASP A 87 25.25 7.39 -25.74
N GLY A 88 23.94 7.11 -25.63
CA GLY A 88 23.42 5.81 -25.19
C GLY A 88 23.54 5.56 -23.69
N HIS A 89 23.84 6.59 -22.88
CA HIS A 89 23.81 6.44 -21.43
C HIS A 89 22.36 6.29 -20.94
N ALA A 90 22.18 5.51 -19.88
CA ALA A 90 20.89 5.42 -19.21
C ALA A 90 20.60 6.72 -18.47
N LEU A 91 19.40 7.26 -18.65
CA LEU A 91 18.95 8.44 -17.91
C LEU A 91 18.83 8.13 -16.43
N SER A 92 19.40 9.00 -15.59
CA SER A 92 19.17 8.98 -14.16
C SER A 92 17.75 9.49 -13.81
N PRO A 93 17.23 9.19 -12.61
CA PRO A 93 15.91 9.68 -12.19
C PRO A 93 15.73 11.21 -12.27
N TYR A 94 16.83 11.97 -12.18
CA TYR A 94 16.81 13.43 -12.24
C TYR A 94 16.76 13.98 -13.67
N GLU A 95 17.13 13.17 -14.64
CA GLU A 95 17.15 13.50 -16.07
C GLU A 95 15.84 13.07 -16.76
N LEU A 96 14.96 12.32 -16.07
CA LEU A 96 13.67 11.85 -16.58
C LEU A 96 12.56 12.91 -16.62
N LYS A 97 12.83 14.17 -16.24
CA LYS A 97 11.79 15.19 -16.00
C LYS A 97 10.97 15.54 -17.25
N ASP A 98 11.62 15.47 -18.41
CA ASP A 98 11.01 15.77 -19.71
C ASP A 98 10.55 14.51 -20.45
N HIS A 99 10.61 13.35 -19.78
CA HIS A 99 10.34 12.04 -20.33
C HIS A 99 9.15 11.39 -19.59
N GLY A 100 8.05 11.11 -20.29
CA GLY A 100 6.93 10.28 -19.80
C GLY A 100 5.78 10.94 -19.01
N ASN A 101 5.80 12.25 -18.71
CA ASN A 101 4.71 12.94 -17.97
C ASN A 101 4.15 14.19 -18.68
N GLY A 102 4.45 14.39 -19.96
CA GLY A 102 3.90 15.50 -20.74
C GLY A 102 2.39 15.37 -20.95
N PRO A 103 1.62 16.48 -20.98
CA PRO A 103 0.24 16.44 -21.47
C PRO A 103 0.21 15.81 -22.86
N LEU A 104 -0.73 14.89 -23.12
CA LEU A 104 -0.95 14.41 -24.48
C LEU A 104 -1.27 15.63 -25.38
N PRO A 105 -0.68 15.69 -26.59
CA PRO A 105 -1.09 16.70 -27.57
C PRO A 105 -2.61 16.61 -27.81
N PRO A 106 -3.29 17.73 -28.04
CA PRO A 106 -4.70 17.70 -28.40
C PRO A 106 -4.88 16.89 -29.70
N ASP A 107 -5.89 16.04 -29.75
CA ASP A 107 -6.21 15.25 -30.95
C ASP A 107 -6.45 16.19 -32.14
N GLU A 108 -5.61 16.10 -33.17
CA GLU A 108 -5.90 16.73 -34.45
C GLU A 108 -7.03 15.94 -35.11
N GLU A 109 -8.24 16.50 -35.14
CA GLU A 109 -9.37 15.94 -35.88
C GLU A 109 -8.99 15.76 -37.35
N GLN A 110 -8.77 14.51 -37.75
CA GLN A 110 -8.50 14.14 -39.13
C GLN A 110 -9.72 14.55 -39.99
N PRO A 111 -9.56 15.42 -41.00
CA PRO A 111 -10.67 15.88 -41.82
C PRO A 111 -11.23 14.69 -42.61
N ARG A 112 -12.51 14.37 -42.39
CA ARG A 112 -13.24 13.36 -43.15
C ARG A 112 -13.54 13.94 -44.54
N GLY A 113 -12.76 13.54 -45.54
CA GLY A 113 -13.05 13.74 -46.96
C GLY A 113 -14.03 12.73 -47.50
#